data_AF-A0A950X2Z8-F1
#
_entry.id   AF-A0A950X2Z8-F1
#
_cell.length_a   1.000
_cell.length_b   1.000
_cell.length_c   1.000
_cell.angle_alpha   90.00
_cell.angle_beta   90.00
_cell.angle_gamma   90.00
#
_symmetry.space_group_name_H-M   'P 1'
#
loop_
_entity.id
_entity.type
_entity.pdbx_description
1 polymer ?
#
loop_
_entity_poly.entity_id
_entity_poly.type
_entity_poly.pdbx_seq_one_letter_code
_entity_poly.pdbx_strand_id
1 'polypeptide(L)'
;MKPYFLCILPAIFVSTFCLAADSITHRDTTAPNGSYVLEIRDQIQLVDQSGLSLLTFTKSLEGIQSVDAKWSTDSRRIVVVINYFRGSVIEAGYFDGSSWRKTLEPDTDLPVTDLARQGGASGRLSAEHCHLGEWLDPDRIAVRGELIFSQQKRVPYAYTLVFMDHPTRLDPGGFEEGAVKGIGYHLR
;
A
#
# COMPACT_ATOMS: atom_id res chain seq x y z
N MET A 1 -46.04 54.68 -27.88
CA MET A 1 -44.70 54.10 -27.63
C MET A 1 -44.80 53.27 -26.36
N LYS A 2 -44.61 51.94 -26.46
CA LYS A 2 -44.69 51.00 -25.32
C LYS A 2 -43.26 50.67 -24.84
N PRO A 3 -42.93 50.80 -23.56
CA PRO A 3 -41.69 50.24 -23.03
C PRO A 3 -41.90 48.74 -22.70
N TYR A 4 -41.04 47.88 -23.25
CA TYR A 4 -40.94 46.48 -22.85
C TYR A 4 -39.96 46.40 -21.67
N PHE A 5 -40.47 46.03 -20.51
CA PHE A 5 -39.65 45.61 -19.37
C PHE A 5 -39.19 44.17 -19.62
N LEU A 6 -37.90 43.99 -19.87
CA LEU A 6 -37.25 42.68 -19.90
C LEU A 6 -36.87 42.30 -18.45
N CYS A 7 -37.67 41.45 -17.81
CA CYS A 7 -37.28 40.80 -16.56
C CYS A 7 -36.24 39.71 -16.85
N ILE A 8 -35.01 39.91 -16.39
CA ILE A 8 -33.96 38.89 -16.42
C ILE A 8 -34.09 38.08 -15.12
N LEU A 9 -34.55 36.83 -15.22
CA LEU A 9 -34.51 35.85 -14.14
C LEU A 9 -33.06 35.35 -13.97
N PRO A 10 -32.47 35.34 -12.77
CA PRO A 10 -31.20 34.67 -12.53
C PRO A 10 -31.42 33.16 -12.51
N ALA A 11 -30.87 32.46 -13.51
CA ALA A 11 -30.75 31.01 -13.50
C ALA A 11 -29.75 30.61 -12.39
N ILE A 12 -30.28 30.08 -11.28
CA ILE A 12 -29.48 29.49 -10.21
C ILE A 12 -28.93 28.16 -10.76
N PHE A 13 -27.69 28.18 -11.24
CA PHE A 13 -26.93 26.98 -11.57
C PHE A 13 -26.50 26.32 -10.25
N VAL A 14 -27.35 25.45 -9.71
CA VAL A 14 -26.96 24.54 -8.62
C VAL A 14 -25.95 23.58 -9.21
N SER A 15 -24.67 23.90 -9.02
CA SER A 15 -23.56 23.02 -9.37
C SER A 15 -23.59 21.86 -8.38
N THR A 16 -24.20 20.75 -8.79
CA THR A 16 -24.13 19.49 -8.06
C THR A 16 -22.66 19.07 -8.03
N PHE A 17 -21.96 19.39 -6.93
CA PHE A 17 -20.71 18.76 -6.59
C PHE A 17 -21.01 17.28 -6.34
N CYS A 18 -20.96 16.48 -7.41
CA CYS A 18 -20.74 15.05 -7.27
C CYS A 18 -19.32 14.91 -6.71
N LEU A 19 -19.23 14.80 -5.38
CA LEU A 19 -18.10 14.13 -4.75
C LEU A 19 -18.09 12.74 -5.36
N ALA A 20 -17.25 12.53 -6.37
CA ALA A 20 -16.82 11.21 -6.74
C ALA A 20 -16.17 10.67 -5.46
N ALA A 21 -16.89 9.79 -4.76
CA ALA A 21 -16.24 8.94 -3.80
C ALA A 21 -15.19 8.19 -4.60
N ASP A 22 -13.92 8.52 -4.38
CA ASP A 22 -12.78 7.78 -4.91
C ASP A 22 -12.92 6.35 -4.37
N SER A 23 -13.67 5.53 -5.11
CA SER A 23 -13.85 4.13 -4.79
C SER A 23 -12.49 3.48 -4.93
N ILE A 24 -11.97 2.91 -3.85
CA ILE A 24 -10.85 1.97 -3.90
C ILE A 24 -11.14 1.04 -5.08
N THR A 25 -10.27 1.01 -6.09
CA THR A 25 -10.51 0.14 -7.24
C THR A 25 -10.28 -1.29 -6.77
N HIS A 26 -11.34 -1.94 -6.30
CA HIS A 26 -11.35 -3.33 -5.83
C HIS A 26 -10.87 -4.24 -6.97
N ARG A 27 -9.60 -4.63 -6.94
CA ARG A 27 -9.05 -5.61 -7.88
C ARG A 27 -8.47 -6.75 -7.10
N ASP A 28 -9.28 -7.79 -6.93
CA ASP A 28 -8.81 -9.09 -6.48
C ASP A 28 -7.63 -9.51 -7.38
N THR A 29 -6.59 -10.09 -6.78
CA THR A 29 -5.40 -10.54 -7.52
C THR A 29 -5.16 -12.01 -7.30
N THR A 30 -5.00 -12.75 -8.40
CA THR A 30 -4.84 -14.22 -8.38
C THR A 30 -3.38 -14.59 -8.47
N ALA A 31 -2.96 -15.58 -7.68
CA ALA A 31 -1.60 -16.11 -7.72
C ALA A 31 -1.28 -16.73 -9.10
N PRO A 32 -0.01 -16.74 -9.56
CA PRO A 32 0.38 -17.31 -10.85
C PRO A 32 -0.04 -18.78 -11.05
N ASN A 33 -0.07 -19.57 -9.98
CA ASN A 33 -0.52 -20.97 -10.02
C ASN A 33 -2.06 -21.13 -10.04
N GLY A 34 -2.82 -20.04 -9.91
CA GLY A 34 -4.28 -20.03 -9.85
C GLY A 34 -4.88 -20.61 -8.57
N SER A 35 -4.06 -21.03 -7.60
CA SER A 35 -4.53 -21.74 -6.39
C SER A 35 -5.00 -20.80 -5.27
N TYR A 36 -4.65 -19.53 -5.36
CA TYR A 36 -4.92 -18.54 -4.32
C TYR A 36 -5.38 -17.22 -4.90
N VAL A 37 -6.23 -16.51 -4.16
CA VAL A 37 -6.74 -15.19 -4.54
C VAL A 37 -6.60 -14.26 -3.34
N LEU A 38 -6.04 -13.07 -3.55
CA LEU A 38 -6.20 -11.96 -2.61
C LEU A 38 -7.51 -11.26 -2.94
N GLU A 39 -8.47 -11.33 -2.04
CA GLU A 39 -9.74 -10.61 -2.14
C GLU A 39 -9.63 -9.25 -1.44
N ILE A 40 -10.09 -8.19 -2.12
CA ILE A 40 -10.13 -6.81 -1.61
C ILE A 40 -11.59 -6.35 -1.63
N ARG A 41 -12.35 -6.71 -0.60
CA ARG A 41 -13.80 -6.42 -0.50
C ARG A 41 -14.13 -5.59 0.73
N ASP A 42 -14.73 -6.18 1.76
CA ASP A 42 -14.93 -5.52 3.06
C ASP A 42 -13.66 -5.57 3.93
N GLN A 43 -12.77 -6.51 3.60
CA GLN A 43 -11.48 -6.75 4.22
C GLN A 43 -10.47 -7.15 3.13
N ILE A 44 -9.17 -7.12 3.46
CA ILE A 44 -8.12 -7.65 2.58
C ILE A 44 -7.72 -9.01 3.11
N GLN A 45 -8.01 -10.06 2.37
CA GLN A 45 -7.74 -11.43 2.79
C GLN A 45 -7.22 -12.28 1.65
N LEU A 46 -6.44 -13.28 2.02
CA LEU A 46 -6.01 -14.35 1.15
C LEU A 46 -6.97 -15.52 1.30
N VAL A 47 -7.48 -16.04 0.19
CA VAL A 47 -8.35 -17.21 0.13
C VAL A 47 -7.79 -18.28 -0.81
N ASP A 48 -8.19 -19.53 -0.59
CA ASP A 48 -7.97 -20.61 -1.57
C ASP A 48 -9.05 -20.66 -2.66
N GLN A 49 -8.94 -21.61 -3.59
CA GLN A 49 -9.93 -21.81 -4.67
C GLN A 49 -11.34 -22.14 -4.20
N SER A 50 -11.50 -22.64 -2.97
CA SER A 50 -12.80 -22.94 -2.38
C SER A 50 -13.44 -21.72 -1.68
N GLY A 51 -12.69 -20.62 -1.57
CA GLY A 51 -13.08 -19.42 -0.83
C GLY A 51 -12.77 -19.49 0.66
N LEU A 52 -12.01 -20.49 1.12
CA LEU A 52 -11.58 -20.58 2.52
C LEU A 52 -10.54 -19.50 2.81
N SER A 53 -10.78 -18.69 3.84
CA SER A 53 -9.83 -17.67 4.29
C SER A 53 -8.59 -18.30 4.91
N LEU A 54 -7.42 -17.99 4.35
CA LEU A 54 -6.11 -18.50 4.75
C LEU A 54 -5.35 -17.47 5.59
N LEU A 55 -5.42 -16.19 5.23
CA LEU A 55 -4.84 -15.07 5.97
C LEU A 55 -5.72 -13.82 5.84
N THR A 56 -5.73 -12.98 6.87
CA THR A 56 -6.34 -11.66 6.82
C THR A 56 -5.27 -10.60 7.03
N PHE A 57 -5.12 -9.69 6.07
CA PHE A 57 -4.17 -8.57 6.11
C PHE A 57 -4.76 -7.43 6.94
N THR A 58 -5.89 -6.87 6.50
CA THR A 58 -6.72 -5.92 7.27
C THR A 58 -8.14 -6.44 7.39
N LYS A 59 -8.82 -6.12 8.50
CA LYS A 59 -10.22 -6.48 8.77
C LYS A 59 -11.24 -5.44 8.32
N SER A 60 -10.78 -4.28 7.86
CA SER A 60 -11.63 -3.16 7.44
C SER A 60 -10.92 -2.35 6.36
N LEU A 61 -11.69 -1.82 5.40
CA LEU A 61 -11.19 -0.87 4.41
C LEU A 61 -11.34 0.61 4.81
N GLU A 62 -11.80 0.89 6.03
CA GLU A 62 -11.97 2.27 6.49
C GLU A 62 -10.66 3.06 6.44
N GLY A 63 -10.70 4.23 5.80
CA GLY A 63 -9.54 5.12 5.67
C GLY A 63 -8.51 4.70 4.63
N ILE A 64 -8.64 3.50 4.04
CA ILE A 64 -7.78 3.04 2.94
C ILE A 64 -8.13 3.85 1.68
N GLN A 65 -7.10 4.33 0.99
CA GLN A 65 -7.20 5.07 -0.27
C GLN A 65 -6.92 4.16 -1.47
N SER A 66 -5.92 3.28 -1.34
CA SER A 66 -5.59 2.30 -2.37
C SER A 66 -4.90 1.09 -1.77
N VAL A 67 -4.95 -0.01 -2.52
CA VAL A 67 -4.24 -1.25 -2.20
C VAL A 67 -3.47 -1.66 -3.45
N ASP A 68 -2.18 -1.90 -3.30
CA ASP A 68 -1.32 -2.49 -4.34
C ASP A 68 -0.83 -3.84 -3.85
N ALA A 69 -0.96 -4.88 -4.67
CA ALA A 69 -0.63 -6.23 -4.26
C ALA A 69 0.07 -6.97 -5.39
N LYS A 70 1.17 -7.65 -5.06
CA LYS A 70 1.92 -8.45 -6.02
C LYS A 70 2.28 -9.82 -5.46
N TRP A 71 2.02 -10.82 -6.29
CA TRP A 71 2.40 -12.21 -6.09
C TRP A 71 3.82 -12.48 -6.57
N SER A 72 4.59 -13.24 -5.79
CA SER A 72 5.86 -13.79 -6.27
C SER A 72 5.62 -14.76 -7.42
N THR A 73 6.62 -14.94 -8.28
CA THR A 73 6.50 -15.78 -9.48
C THR A 73 6.24 -17.26 -9.17
N ASP A 74 6.67 -17.74 -8.01
CA ASP A 74 6.45 -19.11 -7.53
C ASP A 74 5.13 -19.28 -6.76
N SER A 75 4.32 -18.23 -6.64
CA SER A 75 3.05 -18.22 -5.90
C SER A 75 3.18 -18.51 -4.40
N ARG A 76 4.39 -18.45 -3.83
CA ARG A 76 4.63 -18.73 -2.41
C ARG A 76 4.62 -17.49 -1.54
N ARG A 77 4.60 -16.30 -2.13
CA ARG A 77 4.59 -15.03 -1.41
C ARG A 77 3.66 -14.02 -2.06
N ILE A 78 3.14 -13.14 -1.22
CA ILE A 78 2.38 -11.98 -1.63
C ILE A 78 2.79 -10.80 -0.76
N VAL A 79 3.00 -9.65 -1.39
CA VAL A 79 3.18 -8.37 -0.70
C VAL A 79 1.99 -7.49 -1.01
N VAL A 80 1.49 -6.81 0.01
CA VAL A 80 0.36 -5.89 -0.05
C VAL A 80 0.78 -4.56 0.55
N VAL A 81 0.69 -3.50 -0.24
CA VAL A 81 0.81 -2.11 0.22
C VAL A 81 -0.58 -1.55 0.40
N ILE A 82 -0.87 -1.10 1.61
CA ILE A 82 -2.12 -0.46 2.00
C ILE A 82 -1.85 1.03 2.19
N ASN A 83 -2.38 1.85 1.30
CA ASN A 83 -2.20 3.30 1.36
C ASN A 83 -3.37 3.94 2.10
N TYR A 84 -3.05 4.73 3.12
CA TYR A 84 -3.97 5.62 3.83
C TYR A 84 -3.70 7.07 3.42
N PHE A 85 -4.51 8.00 3.91
CA PHE A 85 -4.34 9.43 3.60
C PHE A 85 -2.95 9.98 3.98
N ARG A 86 -2.34 9.51 5.07
CA ARG A 86 -1.07 10.04 5.60
C ARG A 86 0.12 9.08 5.53
N GLY A 87 -0.07 7.85 5.09
CA GLY A 87 0.95 6.82 5.26
C GLY A 87 0.61 5.58 4.46
N SER A 88 1.62 4.73 4.30
CA SER A 88 1.48 3.40 3.74
C SER A 88 1.85 2.37 4.80
N VAL A 89 1.19 1.22 4.75
CA VAL A 89 1.60 0.03 5.48
C VAL A 89 1.93 -1.03 4.45
N ILE A 90 3.08 -1.70 4.63
CA ILE A 90 3.44 -2.85 3.83
C ILE A 90 3.25 -4.10 4.67
N GLU A 91 2.40 -5.00 4.20
CA GLU A 91 2.22 -6.31 4.78
C GLU A 91 2.63 -7.39 3.79
N ALA A 92 3.05 -8.54 4.28
CA ALA A 92 3.35 -9.68 3.42
C ALA A 92 2.83 -11.00 4.00
N GLY A 93 2.52 -11.92 3.09
CA GLY A 93 2.16 -13.30 3.39
C GLY A 93 3.12 -14.24 2.66
N TYR A 94 3.46 -15.35 3.30
CA TYR A 94 4.29 -16.40 2.70
C TYR A 94 3.78 -17.80 3.05
N PHE A 95 4.04 -18.76 2.16
CA PHE A 95 3.71 -20.16 2.35
C PHE A 95 4.94 -20.94 2.85
N ASP A 96 4.89 -21.40 4.10
CA ASP A 96 6.00 -22.10 4.78
C ASP A 96 6.18 -23.56 4.30
N GLY A 97 5.31 -24.03 3.40
CA GLY A 97 5.27 -25.43 2.92
C GLY A 97 4.09 -26.22 3.49
N SER A 98 3.46 -25.73 4.56
CA SER A 98 2.30 -26.33 5.21
C SER A 98 1.12 -25.38 5.33
N SER A 99 1.39 -24.11 5.62
CA SER A 99 0.37 -23.10 5.89
C SER A 99 0.83 -21.73 5.42
N TRP A 100 -0.14 -20.85 5.22
CA TRP A 100 0.13 -19.45 4.98
C TRP A 100 0.40 -18.73 6.30
N ARG A 101 1.42 -17.88 6.31
CA ARG A 101 1.88 -17.07 7.43
C ARG A 101 1.92 -15.62 7.02
N LYS A 102 1.52 -14.72 7.91
CA LYS A 102 1.74 -13.28 7.76
C LYS A 102 3.12 -12.96 8.32
N THR A 103 3.91 -12.18 7.59
CA THR A 103 5.21 -11.71 8.09
C THR A 103 4.97 -10.76 9.27
N LEU A 104 5.81 -10.85 10.29
CA LEU A 104 5.76 -9.94 11.44
C LEU A 104 6.44 -8.62 11.04
N GLU A 105 5.79 -7.49 11.33
CA GLU A 105 6.33 -6.14 11.07
C GLU A 105 7.65 -5.95 11.85
N PRO A 106 8.70 -5.40 11.23
CA PRO A 106 8.64 -4.03 10.71
C PRO A 106 9.18 -3.86 9.28
N ASP A 107 8.39 -3.21 8.42
CA ASP A 107 8.97 -2.39 7.35
C ASP A 107 9.90 -1.39 8.06
N THR A 108 11.18 -1.44 7.71
CA THR A 108 12.25 -0.81 8.47
C THR A 108 11.98 0.67 8.67
N ASP A 109 12.37 1.24 9.83
CA ASP A 109 12.33 2.69 10.05
C ASP A 109 12.98 3.42 8.86
N LEU A 110 12.14 3.97 8.00
CA LEU A 110 12.59 4.76 6.86
C LEU A 110 13.39 5.93 7.44
N PRO A 111 14.63 6.19 7.01
CA PRO A 111 15.41 7.32 7.50
C PRO A 111 14.90 8.61 6.85
N VAL A 112 13.64 8.97 7.13
CA VAL A 112 12.88 10.08 6.56
C VAL A 112 13.70 11.37 6.61
N THR A 113 14.36 11.64 7.75
CA THR A 113 15.18 12.84 7.92
C THR A 113 16.37 12.89 6.96
N ASP A 114 17.05 11.77 6.74
CA ASP A 114 18.18 11.71 5.82
C ASP A 114 17.73 11.82 4.37
N LEU A 115 16.64 11.14 4.00
CA LEU A 115 16.04 11.24 2.68
C LEU A 115 15.54 12.66 2.40
N ALA A 116 14.88 13.30 3.37
CA ALA A 116 14.45 14.69 3.29
C ALA A 116 15.64 15.62 3.03
N ARG A 117 16.71 15.48 3.83
CA ARG A 117 17.92 16.29 3.71
C ARG A 117 18.60 16.09 2.36
N GLN A 118 18.75 14.85 1.89
CA GLN A 118 19.35 14.54 0.59
C GLN A 118 18.49 15.08 -0.57
N GLY A 119 17.16 15.01 -0.46
CA GLY A 119 16.22 15.61 -1.42
C GLY A 119 16.06 17.12 -1.29
N GLY A 120 16.77 17.77 -0.35
CA GLY A 120 16.66 19.19 -0.03
C GLY A 120 15.26 19.61 0.46
N ALA A 121 14.48 18.68 1.00
CA ALA A 121 13.19 18.96 1.62
C ALA A 121 13.36 19.42 3.07
N SER A 122 12.43 20.25 3.50
CA SER A 122 12.36 20.75 4.88
C SER A 122 10.90 20.84 5.32
N GLY A 123 10.68 20.96 6.63
CA GLY A 123 9.35 21.01 7.22
C GLY A 123 8.85 19.65 7.70
N ARG A 124 7.57 19.59 8.06
CA ARG A 124 6.95 18.40 8.65
C ARG A 124 6.50 17.42 7.56
N LEU A 125 6.81 16.13 7.73
CA LEU A 125 6.22 15.08 6.89
C LEU A 125 4.69 15.09 7.06
N SER A 126 3.99 15.24 5.95
CA SER A 126 2.53 15.32 5.89
C SER A 126 1.91 14.00 5.46
N ALA A 127 2.54 13.33 4.49
CA ALA A 127 2.16 12.00 4.06
C ALA A 127 3.36 11.22 3.53
N GLU A 128 3.25 9.91 3.56
CA GLU A 128 4.13 8.98 2.86
C GLU A 128 3.25 8.02 2.06
N HIS A 129 3.54 7.86 0.78
CA HIS A 129 2.84 6.90 -0.07
C HIS A 129 3.85 6.02 -0.81
N CYS A 130 3.66 4.71 -0.78
CA CYS A 130 4.47 3.75 -1.52
C CYS A 130 3.62 2.82 -2.40
N HIS A 131 4.31 2.14 -3.32
CA HIS A 131 3.76 1.14 -4.23
C HIS A 131 4.82 0.10 -4.56
N LEU A 132 4.36 -1.05 -5.02
CA LEU A 132 5.20 -2.17 -5.38
C LEU A 132 5.75 -2.00 -6.80
N GLY A 133 7.07 -2.10 -6.90
CA GLY A 133 7.78 -2.26 -8.16
C GLY A 133 7.74 -3.70 -8.65
N GLU A 134 8.70 -4.09 -9.48
CA GLU A 134 8.80 -5.47 -9.97
C GLU A 134 9.45 -6.38 -8.94
N TRP A 135 9.06 -7.66 -8.96
CA TRP A 135 9.83 -8.72 -8.33
C TRP A 135 11.18 -8.85 -9.04
N LEU A 136 12.26 -8.86 -8.27
CA LEU A 136 13.61 -9.09 -8.75
C LEU A 136 13.91 -10.59 -8.82
N ASP A 137 13.36 -11.34 -7.87
CA ASP A 137 13.32 -12.80 -7.77
C ASP A 137 12.22 -13.20 -6.75
N PRO A 138 11.95 -14.48 -6.47
CA PRO A 138 10.88 -14.89 -5.56
C PRO A 138 10.99 -14.37 -4.11
N ASP A 139 12.15 -13.87 -3.69
CA ASP A 139 12.43 -13.44 -2.31
C ASP A 139 12.64 -11.92 -2.21
N ARG A 140 12.69 -11.20 -3.35
CA ARG A 140 13.02 -9.77 -3.39
C ARG A 140 12.10 -9.00 -4.31
N ILE A 141 11.50 -7.93 -3.79
CA ILE A 141 10.63 -7.02 -4.55
C ILE A 141 11.07 -5.57 -4.37
N ALA A 142 11.05 -4.80 -5.45
CA ALA A 142 11.31 -3.37 -5.37
C ALA A 142 10.12 -2.62 -4.76
N VAL A 143 10.39 -1.61 -3.94
CA VAL A 143 9.39 -0.66 -3.44
C VAL A 143 9.80 0.74 -3.87
N ARG A 144 8.80 1.54 -4.23
CA ARG A 144 8.98 2.94 -4.60
C ARG A 144 7.95 3.75 -3.83
N GLY A 145 8.38 4.87 -3.28
CA GLY A 145 7.49 5.76 -2.56
C GLY A 145 7.86 7.22 -2.71
N GLU A 146 7.06 8.05 -2.08
CA GLU A 146 7.21 9.49 -2.05
C GLU A 146 6.90 10.01 -0.65
N LEU A 147 7.82 10.81 -0.12
CA LEU A 147 7.61 11.59 1.09
C LEU A 147 7.04 12.95 0.71
N ILE A 148 5.89 13.31 1.27
CA ILE A 148 5.21 14.59 1.02
C ILE A 148 5.33 15.47 2.25
N PHE A 149 6.03 16.60 2.13
CA PHE A 149 6.25 17.55 3.22
C PHE A 149 5.20 18.68 3.22
N SER A 150 5.08 19.39 4.34
CA SER A 150 4.07 20.44 4.55
C SER A 150 4.10 21.58 3.51
N GLN A 151 5.26 21.80 2.88
CA GLN A 151 5.41 22.76 1.77
C GLN A 151 5.02 22.17 0.41
N GLN A 152 4.33 21.03 0.39
CA GLN A 152 4.01 20.23 -0.79
C GLN A 152 5.24 19.74 -1.58
N LYS A 153 6.44 19.84 -0.98
CA LYS A 153 7.64 19.27 -1.55
C LYS A 153 7.58 17.75 -1.43
N ARG A 154 7.86 17.10 -2.54
CA ARG A 154 7.84 15.65 -2.71
C ARG A 154 9.26 15.13 -2.86
N VAL A 155 9.60 14.07 -2.13
CA VAL A 155 10.90 13.40 -2.21
C VAL A 155 10.66 11.94 -2.57
N PRO A 156 10.92 11.54 -3.83
CA PRO A 156 10.81 10.15 -4.22
C PRO A 156 11.93 9.34 -3.59
N TYR A 157 11.61 8.12 -3.15
CA TYR A 157 12.57 7.15 -2.66
C TYR A 157 12.25 5.77 -3.21
N ALA A 158 13.24 4.88 -3.19
CA ALA A 158 13.06 3.48 -3.52
C ALA A 158 14.02 2.60 -2.71
N TYR A 159 13.61 1.37 -2.49
CA TYR A 159 14.40 0.34 -1.80
C TYR A 159 13.96 -1.05 -2.25
N THR A 160 14.64 -2.10 -1.79
CA THR A 160 14.25 -3.49 -2.05
C THR A 160 13.80 -4.13 -0.76
N LEU A 161 12.58 -4.68 -0.73
CA LEU A 161 12.13 -5.57 0.32
C LEU A 161 12.70 -6.97 0.08
N VAL A 162 13.24 -7.57 1.13
CA VAL A 162 13.82 -8.91 1.12
C VAL A 162 13.11 -9.76 2.17
N PHE A 163 12.61 -10.93 1.76
CA PHE A 163 12.09 -11.95 2.67
C PHE A 163 13.25 -12.75 3.27
N MET A 164 13.29 -12.84 4.59
CA MET A 164 14.36 -13.54 5.30
C MET A 164 13.88 -14.94 5.74
N ASP A 165 14.68 -15.97 5.48
CA ASP A 165 14.35 -17.37 5.78
C ASP A 165 14.62 -17.79 7.25
N HIS A 166 14.88 -16.86 8.18
CA HIS A 166 15.42 -17.20 9.51
C HIS A 166 14.75 -16.47 10.68
N PRO A 167 14.25 -17.19 11.71
CA PRO A 167 14.07 -16.61 13.04
C PRO A 167 15.43 -16.41 13.71
N THR A 168 15.98 -15.20 13.67
CA THR A 168 17.33 -14.93 14.19
C THR A 168 17.39 -14.79 15.72
N ARG A 169 16.25 -14.63 16.41
CA ARG A 169 16.17 -14.73 17.87
C ARG A 169 14.73 -14.74 18.38
N LEU A 170 14.48 -15.54 19.41
CA LEU A 170 13.37 -15.34 20.35
C LEU A 170 13.83 -14.32 21.38
N ASP A 171 13.67 -13.03 21.12
CA ASP A 171 13.82 -12.04 22.19
C ASP A 171 12.54 -12.07 23.06
N PRO A 172 12.60 -11.72 24.36
CA PRO A 172 11.42 -11.64 25.23
C PRO A 172 10.34 -10.65 24.77
N GLY A 173 10.59 -9.91 23.68
CA GLY A 173 9.63 -9.04 23.00
C GLY A 173 8.75 -9.74 21.95
N GLY A 174 8.96 -11.03 21.66
CA GLY A 174 8.12 -11.79 20.72
C GLY A 174 8.92 -12.45 19.59
N PHE A 175 8.34 -13.51 19.01
CA PHE A 175 8.86 -14.29 17.89
C PHE A 175 9.05 -13.43 16.61
N GLU A 176 9.95 -13.80 15.68
CA GLU A 176 9.92 -13.35 14.27
C GLU A 176 10.20 -14.53 13.30
N GLU A 177 9.17 -15.06 12.64
CA GLU A 177 9.31 -15.97 11.49
C GLU A 177 8.98 -15.20 10.20
N GLY A 178 9.85 -15.31 9.18
CA GLY A 178 9.62 -14.78 7.82
C GLY A 178 9.68 -13.26 7.65
N ALA A 179 10.38 -12.53 8.53
CA ALA A 179 10.44 -11.06 8.51
C ALA A 179 10.80 -10.47 7.12
N VAL A 180 10.26 -9.29 6.82
CA VAL A 180 10.60 -8.51 5.61
C VAL A 180 11.53 -7.38 6.01
N LYS A 181 12.63 -7.20 5.26
CA LYS A 181 13.57 -6.11 5.49
C LYS A 181 13.70 -5.21 4.28
N GLY A 182 13.58 -3.90 4.49
CA GLY A 182 13.94 -2.91 3.50
C GLY A 182 15.46 -2.72 3.43
N ILE A 183 16.06 -2.90 2.25
CA ILE A 183 17.48 -2.70 2.00
C ILE A 183 17.69 -1.59 0.98
N GLY A 184 18.52 -0.60 1.38
CA GLY A 184 19.12 0.40 0.51
C GLY A 184 18.12 1.44 -0.02
N TYR A 185 17.96 2.53 0.71
CA TYR A 185 17.18 3.68 0.25
C TYR A 185 17.98 4.52 -0.74
N HIS A 186 17.38 4.84 -1.87
CA HIS A 186 17.96 5.75 -2.86
C HIS A 186 16.90 6.71 -3.40
N LEU A 187 17.33 7.92 -3.76
CA LEU A 187 16.50 8.89 -4.48
C LEU A 187 16.40 8.49 -5.96
N ARG A 188 15.26 8.79 -6.58
CA ARG A 188 15.01 8.56 -8.01
C ARG A 188 14.82 9.86 -8.77
#